data_AF-A0A925GGS6-F1
#
_entry.id   AF-A0A925GGS6-F1
#
_cell.length_a   1.000
_cell.length_b   1.000
_cell.length_c   1.000
_cell.angle_alpha   90.00
_cell.angle_beta   90.00
_cell.angle_gamma   90.00
#
_symmetry.space_group_name_H-M   'P 1'
#
loop_
_entity.id
_entity.type
_entity.pdbx_description
1 polymer ?
#
loop_
_entity_poly.entity_id
_entity_poly.type
_entity_poly.pdbx_seq_one_letter_code
_entity_poly.pdbx_strand_id
1 'polypeptide(L)'
;NPAIVDQNTWQQIPWPFFRYTEAMFNYAEASIELGQDVEAVTWLNKIRFRAGMPALTESGDALRQRYRNERRVEMAYEEQRYHDARRWMIAPQTLGRKAGIISITATLKPGKEVKVYKYDLTNYDYVYKPLDIDPGIENRLWLDKMYYLPIQRDEVNRNNKLVQNPGYTN
;
A
#
# COMPACT_ATOMS: atom_id res chain seq x y z
N ASN A 1 -5.19 30.95 6.36
CA ASN A 1 -5.64 31.84 7.44
C ASN A 1 -5.01 31.35 8.74
N PRO A 2 -4.09 32.10 9.37
CA PRO A 2 -3.42 31.68 10.60
C PRO A 2 -4.36 31.48 11.81
N ALA A 3 -5.64 31.86 11.70
CA ALA A 3 -6.68 31.57 12.69
C ALA A 3 -7.28 30.16 12.59
N ILE A 4 -6.92 29.36 11.58
CA ILE A 4 -7.38 27.96 11.47
C ILE A 4 -6.63 27.14 12.52
N VAL A 5 -7.36 26.71 13.55
CA VAL A 5 -6.89 25.68 14.48
C VAL A 5 -7.07 24.34 13.78
N ASP A 6 -5.98 23.82 13.22
CA ASP A 6 -5.97 22.58 12.40
C ASP A 6 -6.67 21.41 13.09
N GLN A 7 -6.46 21.28 14.41
CA GLN A 7 -7.04 20.20 15.21
C GLN A 7 -8.57 20.28 15.39
N ASN A 8 -9.17 21.47 15.28
CA ASN A 8 -10.58 21.71 15.61
C ASN A 8 -11.42 22.23 14.44
N THR A 9 -10.78 22.48 13.29
CA THR A 9 -11.47 22.96 12.09
C THR A 9 -11.60 21.82 11.10
N TRP A 10 -12.82 21.31 10.91
CA TRP A 10 -13.06 20.28 9.92
C TRP A 10 -12.78 20.81 8.51
N GLN A 11 -11.90 20.13 7.80
CA GLN A 11 -11.68 20.37 6.38
C GLN A 11 -12.52 19.37 5.59
N GLN A 12 -13.27 19.85 4.61
CA GLN A 12 -13.92 18.98 3.64
C GLN A 12 -12.89 18.61 2.57
N ILE A 13 -12.51 17.33 2.53
CA ILE A 13 -11.59 16.79 1.53
C ILE A 13 -12.41 15.87 0.63
N PRO A 14 -12.59 16.19 -0.67
CA PRO A 14 -13.29 15.30 -1.59
C PRO A 14 -12.51 14.00 -1.76
N TRP A 15 -13.20 12.86 -1.74
CA TRP A 15 -12.57 11.56 -1.97
C TRP A 15 -12.28 11.38 -3.47
N PRO A 16 -11.00 11.24 -3.88
CA PRO A 16 -10.65 11.10 -5.28
C PRO A 16 -10.89 9.66 -5.75
N PHE A 17 -12.12 9.34 -6.18
CA PHE A 17 -12.42 8.02 -6.76
C PHE A 17 -11.60 7.73 -8.02
N PHE A 18 -11.40 8.75 -8.84
CA PHE A 18 -10.53 8.71 -10.01
C PHE A 18 -9.72 10.00 -10.10
N ARG A 19 -8.46 9.87 -10.47
CA ARG A 19 -7.60 11.03 -10.77
C ARG A 19 -6.72 10.75 -11.98
N TYR A 20 -6.27 11.81 -12.63
CA TYR A 20 -5.54 11.72 -13.89
C TYR A 20 -4.31 10.80 -13.83
N THR A 21 -3.59 10.79 -12.70
CA THR A 21 -2.44 9.89 -12.50
C THR A 21 -2.81 8.41 -12.59
N GLU A 22 -4.01 8.02 -12.16
CA GLU A 22 -4.47 6.64 -12.30
C GLU A 22 -4.65 6.28 -13.79
N ALA A 23 -5.20 7.18 -14.61
CA ALA A 23 -5.31 6.96 -16.04
C ALA A 23 -3.92 6.77 -16.69
N MET A 24 -2.93 7.57 -16.26
CA MET A 24 -1.53 7.40 -16.72
C MET A 24 -0.95 6.04 -16.29
N PHE A 25 -1.21 5.59 -15.07
CA PHE A 25 -0.78 4.26 -14.63
C PHE A 25 -1.49 3.13 -15.37
N ASN A 26 -2.78 3.27 -15.68
CA ASN A 26 -3.53 2.25 -16.42
C ASN A 26 -2.96 2.11 -17.83
N TYR A 27 -2.65 3.24 -18.48
CA TYR A 27 -1.98 3.25 -19.79
C TYR A 27 -0.57 2.64 -19.72
N ALA A 28 0.26 3.07 -18.76
CA ALA A 28 1.61 2.53 -18.60
C ALA A 28 1.62 1.02 -18.34
N GLU A 29 0.67 0.50 -17.54
CA GLU A 29 0.54 -0.95 -17.32
C GLU A 29 0.20 -1.70 -18.61
N ALA A 30 -0.79 -1.20 -19.37
CA ALA A 30 -1.16 -1.79 -20.64
C ALA A 30 0.01 -1.80 -21.62
N SER A 31 0.79 -0.71 -21.69
CA SER A 31 2.01 -0.64 -22.49
C SER A 31 3.05 -1.68 -22.07
N ILE A 32 3.29 -1.88 -20.76
CA ILE A 32 4.21 -2.93 -20.26
C ILE A 32 3.75 -4.31 -20.72
N GLU A 33 2.46 -4.63 -20.57
CA GLU A 33 1.95 -5.95 -20.96
C GLU A 33 1.92 -6.17 -22.47
N LEU A 34 1.97 -5.10 -23.27
CA LEU A 34 2.16 -5.12 -24.73
C LEU A 34 3.64 -5.12 -25.16
N GLY A 35 4.59 -5.08 -24.22
CA GLY A 35 6.03 -4.99 -24.52
C GLY A 35 6.50 -3.62 -25.00
N GLN A 36 5.72 -2.56 -24.76
CA GLN A 36 5.99 -1.18 -25.17
C GLN A 36 6.71 -0.40 -24.04
N ASP A 37 7.85 -0.92 -23.58
CA ASP A 37 8.55 -0.40 -22.40
C ASP A 37 8.95 1.07 -22.50
N VAL A 38 9.37 1.53 -23.69
CA VAL A 38 9.75 2.94 -23.92
C VAL A 38 8.58 3.88 -23.66
N GLU A 39 7.38 3.48 -24.10
CA GLU A 39 6.15 4.24 -23.89
C GLU A 39 5.78 4.25 -22.40
N ALA A 40 5.80 3.08 -21.75
CA ALA A 40 5.51 2.95 -20.32
C ALA A 40 6.45 3.79 -19.45
N VAL A 41 7.77 3.74 -19.71
CA VAL A 41 8.79 4.54 -19.01
C VAL A 41 8.53 6.03 -19.20
N THR A 42 8.14 6.45 -20.40
CA THR A 42 7.81 7.87 -20.68
C THR A 42 6.69 8.36 -19.76
N TRP A 43 5.60 7.59 -19.62
CA TRP A 43 4.48 7.97 -18.76
C TRP A 43 4.79 7.86 -17.27
N LEU A 44 5.51 6.82 -16.84
CA LEU A 44 5.95 6.67 -15.46
C LEU A 44 6.88 7.80 -15.03
N ASN A 45 7.78 8.26 -15.90
CA ASN A 45 8.69 9.35 -15.59
C ASN A 45 7.97 10.69 -15.41
N LYS A 46 6.85 10.94 -16.09
CA LYS A 46 6.01 12.13 -15.83
C LYS A 46 5.48 12.15 -14.40
N ILE A 47 5.07 10.99 -13.88
CA ILE A 47 4.60 10.84 -12.49
C ILE A 47 5.76 11.09 -11.51
N ARG A 48 6.92 10.46 -11.78
CA ARG A 48 8.11 10.56 -10.93
C ARG A 48 8.68 11.96 -10.85
N PHE A 49 8.77 12.68 -11.98
CA PHE A 49 9.26 14.06 -11.99
C PHE A 49 8.36 15.00 -11.20
N ARG A 50 7.03 14.82 -11.25
CA ARG A 50 6.09 15.57 -10.41
C ARG A 50 6.31 15.34 -8.91
N ALA A 51 6.81 14.15 -8.53
CA ALA A 51 7.17 13.80 -7.16
C ALA A 51 8.66 14.08 -6.81
N GLY A 52 9.44 14.69 -7.71
CA GLY A 52 10.87 14.98 -7.49
C GLY A 52 11.79 13.75 -7.55
N MET A 53 11.35 12.66 -8.18
CA MET A 53 12.09 11.40 -8.27
C MET A 53 12.86 11.27 -9.59
N PRO A 54 14.03 10.59 -9.60
CA PRO A 54 14.85 10.43 -10.82
C PRO A 54 14.15 9.55 -11.88
N ALA A 55 14.59 9.63 -13.13
CA ALA A 55 14.02 8.82 -14.21
C ALA A 55 14.22 7.31 -13.99
N LEU A 56 13.26 6.51 -14.46
CA LEU A 56 13.38 5.07 -14.65
C LEU A 56 14.13 4.76 -15.94
N THR A 57 14.87 3.66 -15.91
CA THR A 57 15.63 3.13 -17.05
C THR A 57 15.45 1.62 -17.23
N GLU A 58 14.67 0.99 -16.35
CA GLU A 58 14.38 -0.44 -16.38
C GLU A 58 13.49 -0.84 -17.57
N SER A 59 13.53 -2.12 -17.93
CA SER A 59 12.71 -2.75 -18.98
C SER A 59 12.28 -4.17 -18.55
N GLY A 60 11.40 -4.79 -19.31
CA GLY A 60 10.89 -6.14 -19.10
C GLY A 60 10.26 -6.32 -17.72
N ASP A 61 10.55 -7.45 -17.06
CA ASP A 61 9.98 -7.73 -15.75
C ASP A 61 10.44 -6.72 -14.68
N ALA A 62 11.67 -6.19 -14.78
CA ALA A 62 12.15 -5.17 -13.85
C ALA A 62 11.29 -3.89 -13.93
N LEU A 63 10.89 -3.48 -15.14
CA LEU A 63 9.96 -2.37 -15.32
C LEU A 63 8.57 -2.68 -14.76
N ARG A 64 8.05 -3.91 -14.95
CA ARG A 64 6.78 -4.34 -14.35
C ARG A 64 6.83 -4.27 -12.83
N GLN A 65 7.89 -4.76 -12.19
CA GLN A 65 8.02 -4.66 -10.73
C GLN A 65 8.14 -3.21 -10.28
N ARG A 66 8.88 -2.38 -11.02
CA ARG A 66 9.00 -0.96 -10.73
C ARG A 66 7.66 -0.25 -10.83
N TYR A 67 6.91 -0.47 -11.90
CA TYR A 67 5.54 0.01 -12.09
C TYR A 67 4.64 -0.32 -10.89
N ARG A 68 4.62 -1.59 -10.46
CA ARG A 68 3.80 -2.04 -9.32
C ARG A 68 4.19 -1.33 -8.02
N ASN A 69 5.47 -0.99 -7.84
CA ASN A 69 5.93 -0.21 -6.71
C ASN A 69 5.53 1.28 -6.82
N GLU A 70 5.70 1.91 -7.99
CA GLU A 70 5.26 3.30 -8.21
C GLU A 70 3.76 3.45 -7.93
N ARG A 71 2.92 2.57 -8.48
CA ARG A 71 1.47 2.59 -8.24
C ARG A 71 1.12 2.39 -6.76
N ARG A 72 1.83 1.50 -6.07
CA ARG A 72 1.64 1.26 -4.63
C ARG A 72 1.94 2.50 -3.78
N VAL A 73 2.98 3.26 -4.12
CA VAL A 73 3.39 4.46 -3.38
C VAL A 73 2.45 5.62 -3.71
N GLU A 74 2.24 5.87 -5.00
CA GLU A 74 1.48 7.03 -5.48
C GLU A 74 0.00 6.93 -5.10
N MET A 75 -0.62 5.75 -5.15
CA MET A 75 -2.04 5.53 -4.82
C MET A 75 -2.26 5.03 -3.37
N ALA A 76 -1.29 5.28 -2.47
CA ALA A 76 -1.42 4.85 -1.08
C ALA A 76 -2.64 5.52 -0.42
N TYR A 77 -3.44 4.74 0.30
CA TYR A 77 -4.68 5.17 0.95
C TYR A 77 -5.83 5.61 0.02
N GLU A 78 -5.77 5.24 -1.26
CA GLU A 78 -6.83 5.52 -2.25
C GLU A 78 -7.58 4.22 -2.67
N GLU A 79 -7.72 3.25 -1.77
CA GLU A 79 -8.47 1.99 -1.97
C GLU A 79 -7.97 1.04 -3.09
N GLN A 80 -6.90 1.40 -3.82
CA GLN A 80 -6.40 0.61 -4.96
C GLN A 80 -5.69 -0.70 -4.56
N ARG A 81 -4.93 -0.70 -3.46
CA ARG A 81 -3.99 -1.80 -3.14
C ARG A 81 -4.68 -3.16 -2.95
N TYR A 82 -5.92 -3.14 -2.45
CA TYR A 82 -6.75 -4.32 -2.27
C TYR A 82 -7.03 -5.02 -3.62
N HIS A 83 -7.35 -4.24 -4.66
CA HIS A 83 -7.66 -4.75 -5.99
C HIS A 83 -6.40 -5.10 -6.78
N ASP A 84 -5.38 -4.23 -6.72
CA ASP A 84 -4.10 -4.43 -7.40
C ASP A 84 -3.41 -5.74 -7.01
N ALA A 85 -3.32 -6.04 -5.72
CA ALA A 85 -2.69 -7.29 -5.27
C ALA A 85 -3.47 -8.53 -5.72
N ARG A 86 -4.79 -8.45 -5.83
CA ARG A 86 -5.66 -9.55 -6.28
C ARG A 86 -5.54 -9.79 -7.77
N ARG A 87 -5.71 -8.76 -8.59
CA ARG A 87 -5.66 -8.90 -10.06
C ARG A 87 -4.28 -9.31 -10.58
N TRP A 88 -3.22 -8.96 -9.85
CA TRP A 88 -1.85 -9.41 -10.15
C TRP A 88 -1.51 -10.79 -9.59
N MET A 89 -2.42 -11.43 -8.86
CA MET A 89 -2.21 -12.71 -8.21
C MET A 89 -1.01 -12.70 -7.24
N ILE A 90 -0.75 -11.56 -6.58
CA ILE A 90 0.34 -11.40 -5.60
C ILE A 90 -0.15 -11.24 -4.15
N ALA A 91 -1.42 -11.49 -3.90
CA ALA A 91 -2.03 -11.36 -2.58
C ALA A 91 -1.37 -12.25 -1.51
N PRO A 92 -1.00 -13.53 -1.76
CA PRO A 92 -0.26 -14.33 -0.79
C PRO A 92 1.04 -13.67 -0.32
N GLN A 93 1.80 -13.07 -1.25
CA GLN A 93 3.09 -12.44 -0.98
C GLN A 93 2.97 -11.03 -0.40
N THR A 94 1.77 -10.43 -0.39
CA THR A 94 1.59 -9.00 -0.04
C THR A 94 0.52 -8.74 1.00
N LEU A 95 -0.71 -9.21 0.81
CA LEU A 95 -1.80 -9.08 1.77
C LEU A 95 -1.70 -10.18 2.84
N GLY A 96 -1.24 -11.37 2.45
CA GLY A 96 -1.06 -12.52 3.34
C GLY A 96 0.20 -12.49 4.21
N ARG A 97 1.21 -11.70 3.84
CA ARG A 97 2.43 -11.62 4.65
C ARG A 97 2.16 -10.89 5.97
N LYS A 98 2.92 -11.25 7.01
CA LYS A 98 2.92 -10.52 8.28
C LYS A 98 3.26 -9.05 8.08
N ALA A 99 2.61 -8.18 8.84
CA ALA A 99 2.97 -6.77 8.85
C ALA A 99 4.31 -6.59 9.57
N GLY A 100 5.23 -5.87 8.95
CA GLY A 100 6.47 -5.46 9.60
C GLY A 100 6.26 -4.14 10.35
N ILE A 101 6.87 -4.03 11.53
CA ILE A 101 6.98 -2.81 12.32
C ILE A 101 8.46 -2.52 12.62
N ILE A 102 8.72 -1.34 13.14
CA ILE A 102 10.03 -1.00 13.69
C ILE A 102 9.87 -0.65 15.17
N SER A 103 10.58 -1.36 16.03
CA SER A 103 10.74 -0.96 17.43
C SER A 103 11.90 0.04 17.50
N ILE A 104 11.60 1.23 18.00
CA ILE A 104 12.58 2.29 18.23
C ILE A 104 12.68 2.49 19.74
N THR A 105 13.83 2.15 20.31
CA THR A 105 14.11 2.33 21.73
C THR A 105 15.13 3.45 21.90
N ALA A 106 14.75 4.48 22.64
CA ALA A 106 15.64 5.56 23.05
C ALA A 106 16.02 5.35 24.52
N THR A 107 17.29 5.06 24.81
CA THR A 107 17.80 4.88 26.17
C THR A 107 18.51 6.14 26.61
N LEU A 108 18.08 6.74 27.72
CA LEU A 108 18.70 7.95 28.26
C LEU A 108 20.14 7.64 28.72
N LYS A 109 21.09 8.45 28.27
CA LYS A 109 22.51 8.29 28.64
C LYS A 109 22.70 8.61 30.13
N PRO A 110 23.65 7.93 30.80
CA PRO A 110 23.96 8.21 32.20
C PRO A 110 24.26 9.70 32.43
N GLY A 111 23.67 10.28 33.48
CA GLY A 111 23.89 11.69 33.86
C GLY A 111 23.17 12.72 32.99
N LYS A 112 22.33 12.30 32.04
CA LYS A 112 21.46 13.21 31.28
C LYS A 112 20.12 13.35 31.97
N GLU A 113 19.58 14.55 31.96
CA GLU A 113 18.23 14.87 32.44
C GLU A 113 17.44 15.56 31.33
N VAL A 114 16.19 15.14 31.14
CA VAL A 114 15.31 15.57 30.05
C VAL A 114 13.90 15.68 30.59
N LYS A 115 13.26 16.83 30.37
CA LYS A 115 11.87 17.10 30.81
C LYS A 115 10.83 16.75 29.74
N VAL A 116 11.22 16.86 28.48
CA VAL A 116 10.39 16.55 27.32
C VAL A 116 11.22 15.69 26.39
N TYR A 117 10.66 14.58 25.93
CA TYR A 117 11.33 13.74 24.94
C TYR A 117 11.44 14.49 23.61
N LYS A 118 12.65 14.51 23.06
CA LYS A 118 12.97 15.00 21.71
C LYS A 118 14.08 14.12 21.15
N TYR A 119 14.04 13.85 19.85
CA TYR A 119 15.13 13.16 19.18
C TYR A 119 16.45 13.94 19.37
N ASP A 120 17.42 13.29 20.01
CA ASP A 120 18.69 13.90 20.39
C ASP A 120 19.75 12.82 20.68
N LEU A 121 20.75 12.72 19.81
CA LEU A 121 21.85 11.76 19.93
C LEU A 121 22.82 12.10 21.08
N THR A 122 22.79 13.33 21.60
CA THR A 122 23.63 13.73 22.75
C THR A 122 23.06 13.22 24.06
N ASN A 123 21.74 13.06 24.14
CA ASN A 123 21.03 12.66 25.35
C ASN A 123 20.66 11.17 25.36
N TYR A 124 20.44 10.56 24.20
CA TYR A 124 19.98 9.18 24.11
C TYR A 124 20.84 8.31 23.19
N ASP A 125 20.86 7.01 23.48
CA ASP A 125 21.26 5.97 22.54
C ASP A 125 20.02 5.34 21.91
N TYR A 126 19.97 5.34 20.57
CA TYR A 126 18.84 4.82 19.81
C TYR A 126 19.15 3.44 19.25
N VAL A 127 18.20 2.53 19.43
CA VAL A 127 18.24 1.19 18.84
C VAL A 127 16.99 1.01 17.97
N TYR A 128 17.22 0.66 16.71
CA TYR A 128 16.19 0.43 15.70
C TYR A 128 16.17 -1.06 15.38
N LYS A 129 15.04 -1.73 15.63
CA LYS A 129 14.88 -3.16 15.35
C LYS A 129 13.65 -3.39 14.46
N PRO A 130 13.83 -3.84 13.21
CA PRO A 130 12.75 -4.37 12.41
C PRO A 130 12.19 -5.64 13.08
N LEU A 131 10.87 -5.73 13.19
CA LEU A 131 10.17 -6.87 13.77
C LEU A 131 8.94 -7.17 12.92
N ASP A 132 8.54 -8.44 12.86
CA ASP A 132 7.19 -8.77 12.44
C ASP A 132 6.23 -8.49 13.60
N ILE A 133 5.02 -8.04 13.28
CA ILE A 133 3.98 -7.88 14.28
C ILE A 133 3.67 -9.24 14.92
N ASP A 134 3.46 -9.22 16.24
CA ASP A 134 3.16 -10.44 16.99
C ASP A 134 1.90 -11.10 16.42
N PRO A 135 1.91 -12.43 16.17
CA PRO A 135 0.70 -13.19 15.86
C PRO A 135 -0.49 -12.87 16.80
N GLY A 136 -0.27 -12.55 18.08
CA GLY A 136 -1.34 -12.17 19.01
C GLY A 136 -2.06 -10.85 18.68
N ILE A 137 -1.46 -9.99 17.85
CA ILE A 137 -2.03 -8.71 17.44
C ILE A 137 -2.64 -8.83 16.04
N GLU A 138 -1.89 -9.37 15.08
CA GLU A 138 -2.35 -9.51 13.70
C GLU A 138 -1.93 -10.85 13.07
N ASN A 139 -2.88 -11.79 13.01
CA ASN A 139 -2.72 -13.10 12.37
C ASN A 139 -3.10 -13.07 10.89
N ARG A 140 -2.27 -12.43 10.06
CA ARG A 140 -2.50 -12.45 8.62
C ARG A 140 -2.30 -13.85 8.05
N LEU A 141 -3.32 -14.33 7.35
CA LEU A 141 -3.29 -15.54 6.53
C LEU A 141 -3.99 -15.22 5.21
N TRP A 142 -3.37 -15.61 4.11
CA TRP A 142 -4.04 -15.61 2.81
C TRP A 142 -4.46 -17.03 2.45
N LEU A 143 -5.73 -17.16 2.05
CA LEU A 143 -6.27 -18.36 1.44
C LEU A 143 -6.77 -17.99 0.05
N ASP A 144 -6.53 -18.81 -0.97
CA ASP A 144 -6.86 -18.44 -2.36
C ASP A 144 -8.36 -18.15 -2.59
N LYS A 145 -9.25 -18.72 -1.77
CA LYS A 145 -10.67 -18.32 -1.78
C LYS A 145 -10.90 -16.81 -1.58
N MET A 146 -9.96 -16.11 -0.92
CA MET A 146 -10.01 -14.67 -0.64
C MET A 146 -9.74 -13.77 -1.87
N TYR A 147 -9.39 -14.35 -3.02
CA TYR A 147 -9.44 -13.62 -4.29
C TYR A 147 -10.87 -13.16 -4.63
N TYR A 148 -11.87 -13.90 -4.15
CA TYR A 148 -13.28 -13.56 -4.28
C TYR A 148 -13.92 -13.36 -2.90
N LEU A 149 -14.87 -12.43 -2.81
CA LEU A 149 -15.70 -12.29 -1.62
C LEU A 149 -16.76 -13.40 -1.60
N PRO A 150 -17.14 -13.96 -0.44
CA PRO A 150 -18.25 -14.89 -0.38
C PRO A 150 -19.55 -14.20 -0.77
N ILE A 151 -20.39 -14.91 -1.51
CA ILE A 151 -21.79 -14.51 -1.70
C ILE A 151 -22.53 -14.77 -0.38
N GLN A 152 -23.38 -13.82 0.04
CA GLN A 152 -24.15 -13.96 1.27
C GLN A 152 -24.96 -15.27 1.25
N ARG A 153 -24.90 -16.02 2.35
CA ARG A 153 -25.53 -17.34 2.47
C ARG A 153 -27.03 -17.33 2.15
N ASP A 154 -27.73 -16.30 2.61
CA ASP A 154 -29.17 -16.15 2.36
C ASP A 154 -29.48 -16.01 0.86
N GLU A 155 -28.62 -15.32 0.10
CA GLU A 155 -28.79 -15.17 -1.35
C GLU A 155 -28.59 -16.50 -2.09
N VAL A 156 -27.59 -17.30 -1.67
CA VAL A 156 -27.37 -18.65 -2.20
C VAL A 156 -28.56 -19.57 -1.88
N ASN A 157 -29.11 -19.48 -0.66
CA ASN A 157 -30.27 -20.29 -0.26
C ASN A 157 -31.56 -19.88 -0.98
N ARG A 158 -31.73 -18.58 -1.29
CA ARG A 158 -32.90 -18.05 -2.01
C ARG A 158 -32.94 -18.47 -3.47
N ASN A 159 -31.78 -18.67 -4.11
CA ASN A 159 -31.70 -18.99 -5.53
C ASN A 159 -30.88 -20.27 -5.75
N ASN A 160 -31.56 -21.39 -6.02
CA ASN A 160 -30.92 -22.69 -6.26
C ASN A 160 -30.03 -22.76 -7.52
N LYS A 161 -30.03 -21.72 -8.37
CA LYS A 161 -29.11 -21.58 -9.51
C LYS A 161 -27.88 -20.75 -9.19
N LEU A 162 -27.85 -20.07 -8.04
CA LEU A 162 -26.71 -19.26 -7.62
C LEU A 162 -25.65 -20.16 -6.98
N VAL A 163 -24.49 -20.24 -7.63
CA VAL A 163 -23.34 -21.03 -7.15
C VAL A 163 -22.41 -20.13 -6.36
N GLN A 164 -21.97 -20.60 -5.20
CA GLN A 164 -21.02 -19.90 -4.35
C GLN A 164 -19.63 -19.76 -5.00
N ASN A 165 -18.90 -18.71 -4.62
CA ASN A 165 -17.51 -18.53 -5.04
C ASN A 165 -16.60 -19.66 -4.51
N PRO A 166 -15.53 -20.03 -5.26
CA PRO A 166 -14.67 -21.16 -4.91
C PRO A 166 -14.10 -21.11 -3.49
N GLY A 167 -14.12 -22.24 -2.79
CA GLY A 167 -13.54 -22.40 -1.45
C GLY A 167 -14.39 -21.89 -0.28
N TYR A 168 -15.57 -21.33 -0.54
CA TYR A 168 -16.58 -21.06 0.48
C TYR A 168 -17.65 -22.16 0.48
N THR A 169 -18.13 -22.54 1.67
CA THR A 169 -19.15 -23.56 1.86
C THR A 169 -20.56 -22.95 1.77
N ASN A 170 -21.54 -23.75 1.34
CA ASN A 170 -22.96 -23.41 1.37
C ASN A 170 -23.56 -23.55 2.78
#